data_AF-A0A4U2EH06-F1
#
_entry.id   AF-A0A4U2EH06-F1
#
_cell.length_a   1.000
_cell.length_b   1.000
_cell.length_c   1.000
_cell.angle_alpha   90.00
_cell.angle_beta   90.00
_cell.angle_gamma   90.00
#
_symmetry.space_group_name_H-M   'P 1'
#
loop_
_entity.id
_entity.type
_entity.pdbx_description
1 polymer ?
#
loop_
_entity_poly.entity_id
_entity_poly.type
_entity_poly.pdbx_seq_one_letter_code
_entity_poly.pdbx_strand_id
1 'polypeptide(L)' 'MRTIDHFMMMKENEQNNFILGRRTHHYATLNDMNNTLMYDTVQQQLKRIEQQKLGDLEDIFYSLRQRMI' A
#
# COMPACT_ATOMS: atom_id res chain seq x y z
N MET A 1 -15.38 -1.03 15.46
CA MET A 1 -13.94 -1.38 15.36
C MET A 1 -13.22 -0.16 14.81
N ARG A 2 -12.15 0.34 15.44
CA ARG A 2 -11.47 1.55 14.96
C ARG A 2 -10.64 1.17 13.72
N THR A 3 -10.55 2.07 12.73
CA THR A 3 -9.83 1.85 11.46
C THR A 3 -8.38 1.42 11.67
N ILE A 4 -7.73 1.91 12.74
CA ILE A 4 -6.36 1.54 13.11
C ILE A 4 -6.28 0.09 13.58
N ASP A 5 -7.23 -0.38 14.39
CA ASP A 5 -7.24 -1.76 14.88
C ASP A 5 -7.36 -2.75 13.72
N HIS A 6 -8.19 -2.42 12.72
CA HIS A 6 -8.34 -3.24 11.52
C HIS A 6 -7.04 -3.30 10.72
N PHE A 7 -6.39 -2.16 10.48
CA PHE A 7 -5.10 -2.12 9.79
C PHE A 7 -4.03 -2.95 10.51
N MET A 8 -3.92 -2.83 11.84
CA MET A 8 -2.92 -3.56 12.63
C MET A 8 -3.13 -5.08 12.65
N MET A 9 -4.36 -5.56 12.39
CA MET A 9 -4.68 -6.99 12.30
C MET A 9 -4.45 -7.58 10.90
N MET A 10 -4.22 -6.76 9.87
CA MET A 10 -3.96 -7.22 8.51
C MET A 10 -2.56 -7.85 8.38
N LYS A 11 -2.41 -8.75 7.40
CA LYS A 11 -1.08 -9.28 7.04
C LYS A 11 -0.21 -8.15 6.49
N GLU A 12 1.10 -8.27 6.65
CA GLU A 12 2.07 -7.29 6.16
C GLU A 12 1.87 -6.95 4.67
N ASN A 13 1.65 -7.94 3.81
CA ASN A 13 1.36 -7.69 2.40
C ASN A 13 0.08 -6.84 2.17
N GLU A 14 -0.97 -7.07 2.96
CA GLU A 14 -2.22 -6.31 2.87
C GLU A 14 -2.00 -4.87 3.37
N GLN A 15 -1.21 -4.69 4.42
CA GLN A 15 -0.80 -3.37 4.91
C GLN A 15 0.02 -2.62 3.85
N ASN A 16 0.99 -3.28 3.22
CA ASN A 16 1.84 -2.72 2.17
C ASN A 16 1.01 -2.34 0.94
N ASN A 17 0.06 -3.19 0.56
CA ASN A 17 -0.92 -2.90 -0.49
C ASN A 17 -1.72 -1.64 -0.13
N PHE A 18 -2.30 -1.56 1.07
CA PHE A 18 -3.03 -0.37 1.51
C PHE A 18 -2.19 0.90 1.47
N ILE A 19 -0.98 0.86 2.03
CA ILE A 19 -0.06 2.01 2.07
C ILE A 19 0.27 2.49 0.67
N LEU A 20 0.61 1.56 -0.25
CA LEU A 20 0.92 1.89 -1.62
C LEU A 20 -0.30 2.47 -2.34
N GLY A 21 -1.45 1.79 -2.25
CA GLY A 21 -2.70 2.21 -2.89
C GLY A 21 -3.19 3.57 -2.39
N ARG A 22 -2.99 3.89 -1.11
CA ARG A 22 -3.30 5.21 -0.56
C ARG A 22 -2.41 6.31 -1.17
N ARG A 23 -1.13 6.03 -1.36
CA ARG A 23 -0.14 6.97 -1.92
C ARG A 23 -0.27 7.15 -3.43
N THR A 24 -0.72 6.11 -4.13
CA THR A 24 -0.99 6.15 -5.57
C THR A 24 -2.44 6.52 -5.89
N HIS A 25 -3.21 6.98 -4.89
CA HIS A 25 -4.60 7.43 -5.00
C HIS A 25 -5.61 6.38 -5.47
N HIS A 26 -5.27 5.08 -5.36
CA HIS A 26 -6.24 3.99 -5.57
C HIS A 26 -7.18 3.83 -4.37
N TYR A 27 -6.73 4.17 -3.15
CA TYR A 27 -7.53 4.06 -1.94
C TYR A 27 -7.77 5.42 -1.26
N ALA A 28 -9.01 5.67 -0.90
CA ALA A 28 -9.42 6.70 0.05
C ALA A 28 -9.41 6.17 1.49
N THR A 29 -9.87 4.92 1.67
CA THR A 29 -10.15 4.26 2.95
C THR A 29 -9.76 2.78 2.89
N LEU A 30 -9.68 2.10 4.04
CA LEU A 30 -9.45 0.64 4.08
C LEU A 30 -10.52 -0.15 3.31
N ASN A 31 -11.75 0.34 3.26
CA ASN A 31 -12.85 -0.35 2.60
C ASN A 31 -12.65 -0.44 1.08
N ASP A 32 -11.83 0.42 0.49
CA ASP A 32 -11.56 0.39 -0.95
C ASP A 32 -10.71 -0.83 -1.35
N MET A 33 -10.05 -1.48 -0.39
CA MET A 33 -9.36 -2.76 -0.61
C MET A 33 -10.33 -3.90 -0.95
N ASN A 34 -11.62 -3.76 -0.61
CA ASN A 34 -12.65 -4.74 -1.00
C ASN A 34 -12.96 -4.69 -2.51
N ASN A 35 -12.51 -3.65 -3.21
CA ASN A 35 -12.56 -3.62 -4.66
C ASN A 35 -11.40 -4.44 -5.23
N THR A 36 -11.69 -5.68 -5.63
CA THR A 36 -10.70 -6.64 -6.15
C THR A 36 -9.88 -6.07 -7.30
N LEU A 37 -10.47 -5.28 -8.20
CA LEU A 37 -9.75 -4.69 -9.32
C LEU A 37 -8.69 -3.69 -8.84
N MET A 38 -9.03 -2.85 -7.87
CA MET A 38 -8.07 -1.90 -7.28
C MET A 38 -7.01 -2.66 -6.47
N TYR A 39 -7.41 -3.66 -5.68
CA TYR A 39 -6.52 -4.54 -4.94
C TYR A 39 -5.46 -5.19 -5.84
N ASP A 40 -5.89 -5.83 -6.91
CA ASP A 40 -5.00 -6.52 -7.84
C ASP A 40 -4.07 -5.54 -8.56
N THR A 41 -4.58 -4.36 -8.93
CA THR A 41 -3.77 -3.31 -9.56
C THR A 41 -2.63 -2.86 -8.64
N VAL A 42 -2.93 -2.56 -7.38
CA VAL A 42 -1.92 -2.14 -6.40
C VAL A 42 -0.98 -3.29 -6.07
N GLN A 43 -1.48 -4.51 -5.96
CA GLN A 43 -0.66 -5.70 -5.70
C GLN A 43 0.35 -5.96 -6.82
N GLN A 44 -0.04 -5.75 -8.07
CA GLN A 44 0.88 -5.86 -9.21
C GLN A 44 1.97 -4.78 -9.18
N GLN A 45 1.62 -3.55 -8.81
CA GLN A 45 2.60 -2.47 -8.63
C GLN A 45 3.59 -2.82 -7.52
N LEU A 46 3.10 -3.33 -6.39
CA LEU A 46 3.92 -3.76 -5.26
C LEU A 46 4.92 -4.84 -5.68
N LYS A 47 4.44 -5.89 -6.37
CA LYS A 47 5.30 -6.96 -6.90
C LYS A 47 6.37 -6.44 -7.86
N ARG A 48 6.04 -5.47 -8.73
CA ARG A 48 7.01 -4.87 -9.65
C ARG A 48 8.11 -4.14 -8.90
N ILE A 49 7.75 -3.40 -7.85
CA ILE A 49 8.70 -2.69 -6.99
C ILE A 49 9.68 -3.67 -6.33
N GLU A 50 9.15 -4.73 -5.73
CA GLU A 50 9.95 -5.78 -5.08
C GLU A 50 10.90 -6.49 -6.06
N GLN A 51 10.38 -6.84 -7.25
CA GLN A 51 11.14 -7.56 -8.28
C GLN A 51 12.25 -6.71 -8.90
N GLN A 52 12.03 -5.40 -9.06
CA GLN A 52 13.00 -4.50 -9.69
C GLN A 52 14.13 -4.07 -8.74
N LYS A 53 14.12 -4.53 -7.47
CA LYS A 53 15.08 -4.12 -6.42
C LYS A 53 15.27 -2.59 -6.41
N LEU A 54 14.19 -1.83 -6.60
CA LEU A 54 14.21 -0.36 -6.69
C LEU A 54 14.55 0.34 -5.36
N GLY A 55 15.06 -0.41 -4.38
CA GLY A 55 15.21 -0.03 -2.98
C GLY A 55 14.49 -1.03 -2.09
N ASP A 56 14.78 -1.00 -0.79
CA ASP A 56 13.89 -1.66 0.16
C ASP A 56 12.49 -1.04 0.03
N LEU A 57 11.43 -1.82 0.21
CA LEU A 57 10.06 -1.30 0.12
C LEU A 57 9.87 -0.11 1.09
N GLU A 58 10.60 -0.20 2.20
CA GLU A 58 10.70 0.80 3.24
C GLU A 58 11.37 2.10 2.77
N ASP A 59 12.39 2.02 1.91
CA ASP A 59 13.06 3.18 1.28
C ASP A 59 12.14 3.88 0.27
N ILE A 60 11.34 3.10 -0.46
CA ILE A 60 10.36 3.64 -1.41
C ILE A 60 9.22 4.31 -0.65
N PHE A 61 8.72 3.69 0.41
CA PHE A 61 7.75 4.32 1.29
C PHE A 61 8.34 5.53 2.03
N TYR A 62 9.63 5.54 2.32
CA TYR A 62 10.32 6.68 2.92
C TYR A 62 10.45 7.84 1.93
N SER A 63 10.94 7.61 0.72
CA SER A 63 11.05 8.64 -0.33
C SER A 63 9.67 9.19 -0.75
N LEU A 64 8.66 8.34 -0.84
CA LEU A 64 7.28 8.77 -1.10
C LEU A 64 6.68 9.57 0.08
N ARG A 65 7.16 9.38 1.33
CA ARG A 65 6.75 10.22 2.49
C ARG A 65 7.35 11.62 2.39
N GLN A 66 8.60 11.73 1.91
CA GLN A 66 9.29 13.02 1.82
C GLN A 66 8.69 13.98 0.79
N ARG A 67 7.93 13.50 -0.21
CA ARG A 67 7.29 14.35 -1.23
C ARG A 67 6.01 15.07 -0.75
N MET A 68 5.62 14.93 0.52
CA MET A 68 4.47 15.63 1.12
C MET A 68 4.83 16.94 1.85
N ILE A 69 5.98 17.54 1.56
CA ILE A 69 6.35 18.89 2.05
C ILE A 69 6.19 19.89 0.91
#